data_AF-A0A522R4J7-F1
#
_entry.id   AF-A0A522R4J7-F1
#
_cell.length_a   1.000
_cell.length_b   1.000
_cell.length_c   1.000
_cell.angle_alpha   90.00
_cell.angle_beta   90.00
_cell.angle_gamma   90.00
#
_symmetry.space_group_name_H-M   'P 1'
#
loop_
_entity.id
_entity.type
_entity.pdbx_description
1 polymer ?
#
loop_
_entity_poly.entity_id
_entity_poly.type
_entity_poly.pdbx_seq_one_letter_code
_entity_poly.pdbx_strand_id
1 'polypeptide(L)'
;MNILTALFGVEHQVSFWQECARAVLIFVYGLILLRASGKRTFGHWSALDIIVSVVVGSILGRALTGSAPLPGTLAAVFVLVGLHVLFSYAVANYHQLARFIEGRPVTLIRDGQVDHRTRIASMISLSDINEALRSAGLQDDEGFGQVKLMTLEPNGEISVIKREKST
;
A
#
# COMPACT_ATOMS: atom_id res chain seq x y z
N MET A 1 3.98 -29.61 31.50
CA MET A 1 4.29 -29.44 30.06
C MET A 1 3.14 -28.66 29.45
N ASN A 2 3.35 -27.43 28.99
CA ASN A 2 2.26 -26.53 28.64
C ASN A 2 1.55 -27.00 27.36
N ILE A 3 0.22 -27.02 27.36
CA ILE A 3 -0.60 -27.33 26.17
C ILE A 3 -0.17 -26.51 24.95
N LEU A 4 0.28 -25.28 25.17
CA LEU A 4 0.84 -24.38 24.15
C LEU A 4 2.13 -24.92 23.52
N THR A 5 3.01 -25.58 24.27
CA THR A 5 4.24 -26.16 23.71
C THR A 5 3.97 -27.45 22.95
N ALA A 6 2.94 -28.22 23.34
CA ALA A 6 2.54 -29.43 22.63
C ALA A 6 1.81 -29.14 21.30
N LEU A 7 0.94 -28.11 21.27
CA LEU A 7 0.18 -27.74 20.08
C LEU A 7 1.01 -26.94 19.07
N PHE A 8 1.92 -26.08 19.53
CA PHE A 8 2.64 -25.18 18.62
C PHE A 8 4.08 -25.57 18.40
N GLY A 9 4.74 -26.32 19.29
CA GLY A 9 6.14 -26.73 19.12
C GLY A 9 7.11 -25.58 19.31
N VAL A 10 8.14 -25.81 20.11
CA VAL A 10 9.32 -24.95 20.23
C VAL A 10 10.50 -25.82 19.84
N GLU A 11 11.27 -25.34 18.86
CA GLU A 11 12.53 -25.90 18.33
C GLU A 11 12.46 -26.97 17.19
N HIS A 12 12.90 -26.49 16.02
CA HIS A 12 13.59 -27.16 14.90
C HIS A 12 12.94 -28.30 14.11
N GLN A 13 11.87 -28.96 14.57
CA GLN A 13 11.09 -29.88 13.73
C GLN A 13 9.59 -29.74 13.99
N VAL A 14 8.94 -28.89 13.19
CA VAL A 14 7.48 -28.73 13.22
C VAL A 14 6.87 -29.86 12.40
N SER A 15 5.96 -30.63 12.99
CA SER A 15 5.24 -31.66 12.24
C SER A 15 4.22 -31.03 11.28
N PHE A 16 3.86 -31.72 10.18
CA PHE A 16 2.91 -31.19 9.18
C PHE A 16 1.58 -30.73 9.83
N TRP A 17 1.09 -31.44 10.85
CA TRP A 17 -0.14 -31.08 11.55
C TRP A 17 -0.01 -29.79 12.38
N GLN A 18 1.16 -29.56 12.97
CA GLN A 18 1.45 -28.32 13.70
C GLN A 18 1.55 -27.13 12.74
N GLU A 19 2.09 -27.33 11.53
CA GLU A 19 2.07 -26.30 10.48
C GLU A 19 0.64 -25.97 10.04
N CYS A 20 -0.22 -26.98 9.84
CA CYS A 20 -1.64 -26.75 9.53
C CYS A 20 -2.35 -25.98 10.66
N ALA A 21 -2.10 -26.33 11.92
CA ALA A 21 -2.69 -25.62 13.06
C ALA A 21 -2.20 -24.17 13.15
N ARG A 22 -0.91 -23.93 12.94
CA ARG A 22 -0.32 -22.58 12.86
C ARG A 22 -0.91 -21.78 11.70
N ALA A 23 -1.14 -22.39 10.54
CA ALA A 23 -1.76 -21.75 9.38
C ALA A 23 -3.15 -21.21 9.70
N VAL A 24 -4.00 -22.04 10.32
CA VAL A 24 -5.35 -21.63 10.73
C VAL A 24 -5.29 -20.49 11.74
N LEU A 25 -4.39 -20.58 12.73
CA LEU A 25 -4.22 -19.53 13.73
C LEU A 25 -3.77 -18.20 13.09
N ILE A 26 -2.75 -18.24 12.23
CA ILE A 26 -2.21 -17.05 11.57
C ILE A 26 -3.26 -16.42 10.65
N PHE A 27 -4.05 -17.24 9.96
CA PHE A 27 -5.15 -16.75 9.12
C PHE A 27 -6.21 -16.01 9.93
N VAL A 28 -6.71 -16.62 11.01
CA VAL A 28 -7.69 -15.99 11.91
C VAL A 28 -7.12 -14.72 12.54
N TYR A 29 -5.87 -14.76 12.98
CA TYR A 29 -5.17 -13.61 13.53
C TYR A 29 -5.03 -12.47 12.53
N GLY A 30 -4.60 -12.76 11.30
CA GLY A 30 -4.50 -11.79 10.21
C GLY A 30 -5.84 -11.15 9.87
N LEU A 31 -6.94 -11.94 9.87
CA LEU A 31 -8.30 -11.39 9.68
C LEU A 31 -8.71 -10.44 10.80
N ILE A 32 -8.38 -10.74 12.06
CA ILE A 32 -8.65 -9.85 13.20
C ILE A 32 -7.89 -8.53 13.03
N LEU A 33 -6.60 -8.59 12.71
CA LEU A 33 -5.78 -7.40 12.48
C LEU A 33 -6.31 -6.57 11.31
N LEU A 34 -6.68 -7.22 10.20
CA LEU A 34 -7.26 -6.55 9.04
C LEU A 34 -8.56 -5.83 9.40
N ARG A 35 -9.44 -6.50 10.16
CA ARG A 35 -10.70 -5.91 10.64
C ARG A 35 -10.44 -4.70 11.55
N ALA A 36 -9.41 -4.77 12.39
CA ALA A 36 -9.01 -3.68 13.29
C ALA A 36 -8.40 -2.47 12.56
N SER A 37 -7.65 -2.69 11.47
CA SER A 37 -7.04 -1.62 10.66
C SER A 37 -8.06 -0.74 9.90
N GLY A 38 -9.32 -1.17 9.78
CA GLY A 38 -10.41 -0.35 9.21
C GLY A 38 -10.48 -0.31 7.67
N LYS A 39 -11.49 0.40 7.15
CA LYS A 39 -11.93 0.35 5.73
C LYS A 39 -10.98 1.04 4.73
N ARG A 40 -9.95 1.76 5.19
CA ARG A 40 -9.10 2.60 4.33
C ARG A 40 -8.07 1.81 3.51
N THR A 41 -7.73 0.58 3.93
CA THR A 41 -6.68 -0.25 3.29
C THR A 41 -7.01 -0.66 1.85
N PHE A 42 -8.26 -0.57 1.39
CA PHE A 42 -8.66 -1.07 0.06
C PHE A 42 -8.94 0.02 -1.00
N GLY A 43 -8.90 1.32 -0.65
CA GLY A 43 -9.23 2.40 -1.59
C GLY A 43 -8.07 2.81 -2.51
N HIS A 44 -6.88 2.98 -1.93
CA HIS A 44 -5.60 3.15 -2.63
C HIS A 44 -4.50 2.74 -1.65
N TRP A 45 -3.58 1.88 -2.11
CA TRP A 45 -2.43 1.47 -1.30
C TRP A 45 -1.37 2.57 -1.34
N SER A 46 -1.01 3.10 -0.18
CA SER A 46 0.16 3.95 -0.02
C SER A 46 1.44 3.10 -0.13
N ALA A 47 2.57 3.71 -0.50
CA ALA A 47 3.86 3.02 -0.51
C ALA A 47 4.19 2.40 0.87
N LEU A 48 3.76 3.06 1.95
CA LEU A 48 3.91 2.57 3.31
C LEU A 48 3.11 1.27 3.53
N ASP A 49 1.88 1.20 3.03
CA ASP A 49 1.02 0.02 3.17
C ASP A 49 1.68 -1.21 2.52
N ILE A 50 2.28 -1.02 1.34
CA ILE A 50 2.99 -2.06 0.61
C ILE A 50 4.18 -2.57 1.42
N ILE A 51 5.02 -1.66 1.94
CA ILE A 51 6.21 -2.01 2.74
C ILE A 51 5.79 -2.78 3.99
N VAL A 52 4.78 -2.29 4.73
CA VAL A 52 4.29 -2.95 5.95
C VAL A 52 3.71 -4.31 5.63
N SER A 53 2.92 -4.44 4.55
CA SER A 53 2.36 -5.73 4.12
C SER A 53 3.45 -6.76 3.82
N VAL A 54 4.51 -6.38 3.12
CA VAL A 54 5.65 -7.26 2.83
C VAL A 54 6.36 -7.69 4.11
N VAL A 55 6.62 -6.76 5.03
CA VAL A 55 7.30 -7.05 6.30
C VAL A 55 6.43 -7.97 7.17
N VAL A 56 5.14 -7.67 7.32
CA VAL A 56 4.19 -8.51 8.08
C VAL A 56 4.09 -9.91 7.47
N GLY A 57 3.96 -10.02 6.15
CA GLY A 57 3.91 -11.31 5.45
C GLY A 57 5.18 -12.13 5.68
N SER A 58 6.36 -11.52 5.63
CA SER A 58 7.64 -12.16 5.92
C SER A 58 7.74 -12.64 7.37
N ILE A 59 7.29 -11.83 8.34
CA ILE A 59 7.27 -12.18 9.76
C ILE A 59 6.29 -13.34 10.01
N LEU A 60 5.07 -13.27 9.48
CA LEU A 60 4.06 -14.33 9.62
C LEU A 60 4.48 -15.63 8.93
N GLY A 61 5.18 -15.55 7.78
CA GLY A 61 5.75 -16.72 7.10
C GLY A 61 6.72 -17.49 8.00
N ARG A 62 7.56 -16.80 8.76
CA ARG A 62 8.47 -17.43 9.75
C ARG A 62 7.72 -18.03 10.95
N ALA A 63 6.58 -17.47 11.34
CA ALA A 63 5.71 -18.09 12.35
C ALA A 63 5.05 -19.37 11.80
N LEU A 64 4.67 -19.38 10.53
CA LEU A 64 4.04 -20.51 9.87
C LEU A 64 5.00 -21.71 9.79
N THR A 65 6.21 -21.50 9.27
CA THR A 65 7.26 -22.54 9.13
C THR A 65 7.94 -22.89 10.45
N GLY A 66 7.59 -22.22 11.54
CA GLY A 66 8.21 -22.37 12.86
C GLY A 66 9.69 -22.02 12.93
N SER A 67 10.20 -21.27 11.94
CA SER A 67 11.56 -20.71 11.98
C SER A 67 11.71 -19.61 13.03
N ALA A 68 10.60 -19.08 13.57
CA ALA A 68 10.59 -18.12 14.67
C ALA A 68 9.58 -18.51 15.78
N PRO A 69 9.82 -18.10 17.06
CA PRO A 69 8.91 -18.38 18.16
C PRO A 69 7.54 -17.69 17.98
N LEU A 70 6.47 -18.49 17.89
CA LEU A 70 5.13 -18.02 17.54
C LEU A 70 4.62 -16.87 18.44
N PRO A 71 4.69 -16.91 19.78
CA PRO A 71 4.21 -15.81 20.61
C PRO A 71 4.95 -14.48 20.36
N GLY A 72 6.28 -14.56 20.23
CA GLY A 72 7.11 -13.38 19.94
C GLY A 72 6.83 -12.82 18.56
N THR A 73 6.62 -13.69 17.57
CA THR A 73 6.29 -13.29 16.20
C THR A 73 4.91 -12.63 16.13
N LEU A 74 3.89 -13.18 16.79
CA LEU A 74 2.56 -12.57 16.83
C LEU A 74 2.58 -11.22 17.56
N ALA A 75 3.28 -11.11 18.69
CA ALA A 75 3.44 -9.84 19.41
C ALA A 75 4.14 -8.78 18.54
N ALA A 76 5.20 -9.15 17.81
CA ALA A 76 5.88 -8.25 16.89
C ALA A 76 4.95 -7.76 15.77
N VAL A 77 4.16 -8.66 15.17
CA VAL A 77 3.17 -8.29 14.15
C VAL A 77 2.09 -7.38 14.73
N PHE A 78 1.61 -7.65 15.95
CA PHE A 78 0.62 -6.82 16.62
C PHE A 78 1.13 -5.38 16.78
N VAL A 79 2.34 -5.22 17.30
CA VAL A 79 2.97 -3.90 17.50
C VAL A 79 3.20 -3.21 16.16
N LEU A 80 3.69 -3.94 15.15
CA LEU A 80 3.95 -3.37 13.82
C LEU A 80 2.65 -2.87 13.16
N VAL A 81 1.59 -3.66 13.19
CA VAL A 81 0.28 -3.27 12.64
C VAL A 81 -0.34 -2.14 13.47
N GLY A 82 -0.24 -2.19 14.80
CA GLY A 82 -0.71 -1.10 15.65
C GLY A 82 0.01 0.22 15.38
N LEU A 83 1.34 0.18 15.19
CA LEU A 83 2.14 1.33 14.81
C LEU A 83 1.74 1.84 13.42
N HIS A 84 1.55 0.94 12.46
CA HIS A 84 1.07 1.28 11.14
C HIS A 84 -0.27 2.03 11.19
N VAL A 85 -1.26 1.50 11.92
CA VAL A 85 -2.57 2.15 12.09
C VAL A 85 -2.43 3.53 12.73
N LEU A 86 -1.59 3.66 13.76
CA LEU A 86 -1.33 4.94 14.43
C LEU A 86 -0.70 5.96 13.47
N PHE A 87 0.28 5.54 12.67
CA PHE A 87 0.92 6.38 11.66
C PHE A 87 -0.07 6.78 10.56
N SER A 88 -0.86 5.84 10.05
CA SER A 88 -1.88 6.12 9.03
C SER A 88 -2.93 7.10 9.55
N TYR A 89 -3.32 6.99 10.83
CA TYR A 89 -4.19 7.98 11.47
C TYR A 89 -3.50 9.35 11.60
N ALA A 90 -2.24 9.40 12.02
CA ALA A 90 -1.49 10.65 12.12
C ALA A 90 -1.34 11.33 10.74
N VAL A 91 -0.96 10.58 9.71
CA VAL A 91 -0.85 11.05 8.32
C VAL A 91 -2.18 11.64 7.84
N ALA A 92 -3.30 10.98 8.15
CA ALA A 92 -4.63 11.47 7.80
C ALA A 92 -5.00 12.81 8.47
N ASN A 93 -4.45 13.12 9.65
CA ASN A 93 -4.72 14.35 10.38
C ASN A 93 -3.68 15.46 10.13
N TYR A 94 -2.44 15.11 9.77
CA TYR A 94 -1.33 16.05 9.63
C TYR A 94 -0.82 16.12 8.19
N HIS A 95 -1.25 17.16 7.46
CA HIS A 95 -0.87 17.37 6.06
C HIS A 95 0.65 17.59 5.85
N GLN A 96 1.40 18.01 6.88
CA GLN A 96 2.87 18.07 6.83
C GLN A 96 3.48 16.66 6.85
N LEU A 97 2.93 15.77 7.68
CA LEU A 97 3.39 14.40 7.83
C LEU A 97 3.06 13.57 6.58
N ALA A 98 1.86 13.75 6.02
CA ALA A 98 1.50 13.18 4.72
C ALA A 98 2.49 13.60 3.62
N ARG A 99 2.84 14.89 3.56
CA ARG A 99 3.80 15.41 2.58
C ARG A 99 5.23 14.90 2.76
N PHE A 100 5.61 14.51 3.98
CA PHE A 100 6.94 13.94 4.27
C PHE A 100 7.00 12.44 4.01
N ILE A 101 5.94 11.69 4.38
CA ILE A 101 5.91 10.22 4.29
C ILE A 101 5.45 9.76 2.91
N GLU A 102 4.32 10.29 2.42
CA GLU A 102 3.73 9.88 1.15
C GLU A 102 4.32 10.70 0.00
N GLY A 103 4.63 11.97 0.25
CA GLY A 103 5.15 12.90 -0.75
C GLY A 103 4.12 13.95 -1.16
N ARG A 104 4.41 14.70 -2.22
CA ARG A 104 3.51 15.74 -2.74
C ARG A 104 3.05 15.36 -4.14
N PRO A 105 1.77 15.59 -4.46
CA PRO A 105 1.31 15.48 -5.83
C PRO A 105 2.09 16.46 -6.72
N VAL A 106 2.47 16.00 -7.91
CA VAL A 106 3.28 16.74 -8.87
C VAL A 106 2.47 17.02 -10.13
N THR A 107 2.33 18.28 -10.52
CA THR A 107 1.59 18.62 -11.75
C THR A 107 2.43 18.28 -12.98
N LEU A 108 1.91 17.42 -13.85
CA LEU A 108 2.55 17.03 -15.10
C LEU A 108 2.01 17.83 -16.30
N ILE A 109 0.70 18.10 -16.31
CA ILE A 109 0.03 18.89 -17.36
C ILE A 109 -0.89 19.91 -16.70
N ARG A 110 -0.86 21.15 -17.19
CA ARG A 110 -1.80 22.19 -16.82
C ARG A 110 -2.35 22.84 -18.07
N ASP A 111 -3.68 22.87 -18.18
CA ASP A 111 -4.40 23.46 -19.31
C ASP A 111 -3.88 22.99 -20.67
N GLY A 112 -3.58 21.69 -20.78
CA GLY A 112 -3.08 21.03 -21.99
C GLY A 112 -1.60 21.26 -22.31
N GLN A 113 -0.87 22.01 -21.48
CA GLN A 113 0.58 22.17 -21.61
C GLN A 113 1.32 21.21 -20.70
N VAL A 114 2.23 20.43 -21.28
CA VAL A 114 3.08 19.48 -20.55
C VAL A 114 4.25 20.24 -19.92
N ASP A 115 4.45 20.08 -18.61
CA ASP A 115 5.67 20.55 -17.96
C ASP A 115 6.79 19.50 -18.14
N HIS A 116 7.59 19.69 -19.19
CA HIS A 116 8.68 18.77 -19.51
C HIS A 116 9.73 18.67 -18.40
N ARG A 117 10.00 19.73 -17.64
CA ARG A 117 11.01 19.71 -16.57
C ARG A 117 10.53 18.83 -15.42
N THR A 118 9.30 19.07 -15.00
CA THR A 118 8.67 18.34 -13.90
C THR A 118 8.45 16.88 -14.27
N ARG A 119 8.01 16.62 -15.49
CA ARG A 119 7.86 15.26 -16.04
C ARG A 119 9.16 14.45 -15.99
N ILE A 120 10.27 15.03 -16.47
CA ILE A 120 11.59 14.36 -16.46
C ILE A 120 12.09 14.18 -15.03
N ALA A 121 11.91 15.18 -14.15
CA ALA A 121 12.30 15.07 -12.74
C ALA A 121 11.52 13.96 -11.99
N SER A 122 10.28 13.71 -12.40
CA SER A 122 9.44 12.62 -11.89
C SER A 122 9.61 11.29 -12.65
N MET A 123 10.57 11.18 -13.57
CA MET A 123 10.85 9.99 -14.37
C MET A 123 9.63 9.48 -15.19
N ILE A 124 8.72 10.39 -15.55
CA ILE A 124 7.53 10.05 -16.33
C ILE A 124 7.84 10.16 -17.83
N SER A 125 7.54 9.12 -18.57
CA SER A 125 7.72 9.06 -20.01
C SER A 125 6.53 9.69 -20.77
N LEU A 126 6.64 9.85 -22.09
CA LEU A 126 5.52 10.35 -22.91
C LEU A 126 4.47 9.25 -23.08
N SER A 127 4.92 7.99 -23.11
CA SER A 127 4.06 6.81 -23.09
C SER A 127 3.17 6.76 -21.86
N ASP A 128 3.69 7.06 -20.66
CA ASP A 128 2.90 7.05 -19.42
C ASP A 128 1.79 8.11 -19.46
N ILE A 129 2.09 9.29 -20.00
CA ILE A 129 1.10 10.34 -20.21
C ILE A 129 0.02 9.88 -21.20
N ASN A 130 0.42 9.32 -22.33
CA ASN A 130 -0.52 8.82 -23.35
C ASN A 130 -1.38 7.67 -22.81
N GLU A 131 -0.81 6.80 -21.98
CA GLU A 131 -1.55 5.75 -21.29
C GLU A 131 -2.57 6.35 -20.32
N ALA A 132 -2.20 7.34 -19.51
CA ALA A 132 -3.10 8.04 -18.61
C ALA A 132 -4.25 8.74 -19.36
N LEU A 133 -3.95 9.39 -20.50
CA LEU A 133 -4.97 9.98 -21.38
C LEU A 133 -5.95 8.92 -21.89
N ARG A 134 -5.45 7.77 -22.36
CA ARG A 134 -6.28 6.67 -22.85
C ARG A 134 -7.16 6.08 -21.75
N SER A 135 -6.62 5.88 -20.54
CA SER A 135 -7.37 5.43 -19.37
C SER A 135 -8.44 6.43 -18.94
N ALA A 136 -8.19 7.73 -19.16
CA ALA A 136 -9.18 8.78 -18.98
C ALA A 136 -10.17 8.89 -20.16
N GLY A 137 -10.05 8.10 -21.23
CA GLY A 137 -10.91 8.16 -22.41
C GLY A 137 -10.66 9.39 -23.30
N LEU A 138 -9.43 9.90 -23.32
CA LEU A 138 -8.97 10.99 -24.19
C LEU A 138 -8.06 10.38 -25.27
N GLN A 139 -8.64 9.88 -26.37
CA GLN A 139 -7.94 9.07 -27.38
C GLN A 139 -7.64 9.82 -28.69
N ASP A 140 -8.13 11.06 -28.85
CA ASP A 140 -8.04 11.82 -30.11
C ASP A 140 -6.82 12.75 -30.16
N ASP A 141 -6.52 13.32 -31.34
CA ASP A 141 -5.42 14.28 -31.60
C ASP A 141 -5.45 15.52 -30.68
N GLU A 142 -6.61 15.83 -30.09
CA GLU A 142 -6.81 16.92 -29.12
C GLU A 142 -6.73 16.47 -27.64
N GLY A 143 -6.33 15.23 -27.36
CA GLY A 143 -6.38 14.64 -26.02
C GLY A 143 -5.69 15.49 -24.95
N PHE A 144 -4.55 16.11 -25.30
CA PHE A 144 -3.86 17.06 -24.43
C PHE A 144 -4.68 18.33 -24.17
N GLY A 145 -5.29 18.92 -25.20
CA GLY A 145 -6.07 20.16 -25.09
C GLY A 145 -7.31 20.03 -24.19
N GLN A 146 -7.84 18.82 -24.04
CA GLN A 146 -8.97 18.51 -23.17
C GLN A 146 -8.58 18.32 -21.69
N VAL A 147 -7.28 18.25 -21.37
CA VAL A 147 -6.80 18.15 -19.99
C VAL A 147 -6.76 19.53 -19.33
N LYS A 148 -7.47 19.67 -18.22
CA LYS A 148 -7.36 20.83 -17.34
C LYS A 148 -6.17 20.67 -16.39
N LEU A 149 -6.05 19.49 -15.78
CA LEU A 149 -4.96 19.17 -14.87
C LEU A 149 -4.63 17.69 -14.98
N MET A 150 -3.34 17.36 -15.07
CA MET A 150 -2.84 16.01 -14.87
C MET A 150 -1.79 16.04 -13.77
N THR A 151 -1.95 15.15 -12.80
CA THR A 151 -1.14 15.14 -11.58
C THR A 151 -0.61 13.74 -11.33
N LEU A 152 0.69 13.63 -11.05
CA LEU A 152 1.29 12.43 -10.48
C LEU A 152 1.03 12.45 -8.99
N GLU A 153 0.21 11.51 -8.52
CA GLU A 153 -0.13 11.33 -7.12
C GLU A 153 1.02 10.67 -6.35
N PRO A 154 1.08 10.84 -5.01
CA PRO A 154 2.13 10.25 -4.17
C PRO A 154 2.25 8.72 -4.26
N ASN A 155 1.16 8.02 -4.60
CA ASN A 155 1.13 6.58 -4.82
C ASN A 155 1.65 6.15 -6.21
N GLY A 156 2.08 7.10 -7.04
CA GLY A 156 2.58 6.86 -8.41
C GLY A 156 1.49 6.85 -9.49
N GLU A 157 0.23 7.02 -9.13
CA GLU A 157 -0.88 7.06 -10.08
C GLU A 157 -0.96 8.43 -10.77
N ILE A 158 -1.38 8.45 -12.03
CA ILE A 158 -1.59 9.68 -12.77
C ILE A 158 -3.09 9.99 -12.79
N SER A 159 -3.49 11.03 -12.07
CA SER A 159 -4.87 11.53 -12.07
C SER A 159 -5.08 12.56 -13.18
N VAL A 160 -6.27 12.55 -13.80
CA VAL A 160 -6.62 13.43 -14.92
C VAL A 160 -7.94 14.14 -14.65
N ILE A 161 -7.92 15.48 -14.69
CA ILE A 161 -9.09 16.34 -14.65
C ILE A 161 -9.33 16.89 -16.05
N LYS A 162 -10.49 16.57 -16.62
CA LYS A 162 -10.91 17.09 -17.93
C LYS A 162 -11.40 18.54 -17.81
N ARG A 163 -11.25 19.32 -18.88
CA ARG A 163 -11.95 20.60 -19.00
C ARG A 163 -13.46 20.36 -19.03
N GLU A 164 -14.23 21.19 -18.35
CA GLU A 164 -15.68 21.21 -18.55
C GLU A 164 -15.94 21.63 -19.99
N LYS A 165 -16.84 20.91 -20.69
CA LYS A 165 -17.35 21.40 -21.97
C LYS A 165 -18.14 22.67 -21.65
N SER A 166 -17.62 23.82 -22.06
CA SER A 166 -18.42 25.05 -22.12
C SER A 166 -19.66 24.71 -22.95
N THR A 167 -20.82 24.67 -22.29
CA THR A 167 -22.12 24.53 -22.96
C THR A 167 -22.52 25.88 -23.52
#